data_AF-A0A1N7Q164-F1
#
_entry.id   AF-A0A1N7Q164-F1
#
_cell.length_a   1.000
_cell.length_b   1.000
_cell.length_c   1.000
_cell.angle_alpha   90.00
_cell.angle_beta   90.00
_cell.angle_gamma   90.00
#
_symmetry.space_group_name_H-M   'P 1'
#
loop_
_entity.id
_entity.type
_entity.pdbx_description
1 polymer ?
#
loop_
_entity_poly.entity_id
_entity_poly.type
_entity_poly.pdbx_seq_one_letter_code
_entity_poly.pdbx_strand_id
1 'polypeptide(L)'
;MERAPYTTQLQAGLGLVNETRALLELWSPSMSASQLHDIALKSGRFPEITARRLRNIVSECFAPRYLTADGEPALHLKKLSAELPASELVQLMLIFTSRANPILGDFIRDVYWARYAGGYQEVSSDDARAFVERGIDDGKTSKRWSESTIRRVSAYLTGCCADYGLLERGLRSSRRILPFRISATTSAYLAYELHFRGIGDNAILNHDDWKLFGLERDDVLEEMKRLSLKGLIIIQSAGDVVRVGWKQHDMEELCDVLAKG
;
A
#
# COMPACT_ATOMS: atom_id res chain seq x y z
N MET A 1 -15.30 -13.88 2.85
CA MET A 1 -15.77 -12.54 2.43
C MET A 1 -15.42 -12.40 0.97
N GLU A 2 -16.38 -12.13 0.09
CA GLU A 2 -16.12 -11.99 -1.34
C GLU A 2 -15.20 -10.78 -1.57
N ARG A 3 -14.11 -10.96 -2.32
CA ARG A 3 -13.10 -9.92 -2.53
C ARG A 3 -13.70 -8.84 -3.43
N ALA A 4 -13.45 -7.56 -3.12
CA ALA A 4 -13.95 -6.47 -3.95
C ALA A 4 -13.49 -6.62 -5.42
N PRO A 5 -14.37 -6.36 -6.40
CA PRO A 5 -14.02 -6.53 -7.80
C PRO A 5 -12.94 -5.54 -8.23
N TYR A 6 -12.21 -5.90 -9.27
CA TYR A 6 -11.29 -5.00 -9.96
C TYR A 6 -12.06 -3.82 -10.55
N THR A 7 -11.55 -2.61 -10.30
CA THR A 7 -12.11 -1.36 -10.80
C THR A 7 -11.07 -0.56 -11.57
N THR A 8 -11.51 0.46 -12.30
CA THR A 8 -10.60 1.41 -12.97
C THR A 8 -10.14 2.52 -12.04
N GLN A 9 -10.43 2.47 -10.74
CA GLN A 9 -10.23 3.58 -9.79
C GLN A 9 -8.75 4.00 -9.66
N LEU A 10 -7.80 3.09 -9.88
CA LEU A 10 -6.36 3.40 -9.89
C LEU A 10 -6.00 4.51 -10.90
N GLN A 11 -6.78 4.68 -11.97
CA GLN A 11 -6.61 5.76 -12.95
C GLN A 11 -6.78 7.15 -12.33
N ALA A 12 -7.53 7.25 -11.24
CA ALA A 12 -7.78 8.50 -10.56
C ALA A 12 -6.54 9.01 -9.84
N GLY A 13 -5.46 8.24 -9.68
CA GLY A 13 -4.30 8.77 -8.98
C GLY A 13 -3.27 7.78 -8.48
N LEU A 14 -2.92 6.74 -9.25
CA LEU A 14 -1.69 5.94 -9.08
C LEU A 14 -1.14 5.90 -7.64
N GLY A 15 0.12 6.31 -7.40
CA GLY A 15 0.70 6.41 -6.07
C GLY A 15 0.43 7.72 -5.34
N LEU A 16 0.46 8.87 -6.04
CA LEU A 16 0.22 10.23 -5.49
C LEU A 16 0.95 10.49 -4.15
N VAL A 17 2.23 10.12 -4.05
CA VAL A 17 2.99 10.16 -2.79
C VAL A 17 3.04 11.59 -2.23
N ASN A 18 3.38 12.58 -3.07
CA ASN A 18 3.54 13.96 -2.63
C ASN A 18 2.19 14.59 -2.26
N GLU A 19 1.16 14.35 -3.08
CA GLU A 19 -0.18 14.86 -2.83
C GLU A 19 -0.77 14.23 -1.58
N THR A 20 -0.54 12.94 -1.35
CA THR A 20 -0.96 12.24 -0.13
C THR A 20 -0.32 12.88 1.09
N ARG A 21 1.00 13.17 1.08
CA ARG A 21 1.67 13.87 2.19
C ARG A 21 1.05 15.23 2.46
N ALA A 22 0.85 16.04 1.42
CA ALA A 22 0.24 17.36 1.56
C ALA A 22 -1.20 17.28 2.11
N LEU A 23 -1.97 16.25 1.72
CA LEU A 23 -3.32 16.01 2.24
C LEU A 23 -3.31 15.51 3.69
N LEU A 24 -2.37 14.64 4.09
CA LEU A 24 -2.21 14.19 5.47
C LEU A 24 -1.95 15.38 6.41
N GLU A 25 -1.09 16.32 5.99
CA GLU A 25 -0.81 17.52 6.79
C GLU A 25 -2.06 18.39 7.01
N LEU A 26 -2.93 18.49 6.00
CA LEU A 26 -4.16 19.30 6.05
C LEU A 26 -5.32 18.60 6.78
N TRP A 27 -5.38 17.27 6.72
CA TRP A 27 -6.48 16.49 7.29
C TRP A 27 -6.42 16.45 8.82
N SER A 28 -7.57 16.52 9.48
CA SER A 28 -7.71 16.29 10.92
C SER A 28 -8.83 15.28 11.19
N PRO A 29 -8.83 14.60 12.34
CA PRO A 29 -9.91 13.70 12.74
C PRO A 29 -11.29 14.36 12.58
N SER A 30 -12.29 13.57 12.20
CA SER A 30 -13.66 13.99 11.83
C SER A 30 -13.83 14.79 10.53
N MET A 31 -12.75 15.17 9.82
CA MET A 31 -12.89 15.81 8.52
C MET A 31 -13.35 14.82 7.45
N SER A 32 -14.46 15.15 6.79
CA SER A 32 -14.93 14.46 5.59
C SER A 32 -14.03 14.75 4.38
N ALA A 33 -14.12 13.89 3.36
CA ALA A 33 -13.44 14.11 2.08
C ALA A 33 -13.81 15.45 1.42
N SER A 34 -15.07 15.91 1.57
CA SER A 34 -15.48 17.22 1.05
C SER A 34 -14.80 18.37 1.77
N GLN A 35 -14.76 18.31 3.11
CA GLN A 35 -14.08 19.34 3.92
C GLN A 35 -12.57 19.37 3.63
N LEU A 36 -11.94 18.20 3.48
CA LEU A 36 -10.54 18.10 3.10
C LEU A 36 -10.27 18.71 1.71
N HIS A 37 -11.15 18.46 0.73
CA HIS A 37 -11.06 19.08 -0.60
C HIS A 37 -11.15 20.61 -0.53
N ASP A 38 -12.11 21.15 0.23
CA ASP A 38 -12.28 22.59 0.39
C ASP A 38 -11.05 23.26 1.04
N ILE A 39 -10.49 22.64 2.08
CA ILE A 39 -9.27 23.12 2.74
C ILE A 39 -8.07 23.02 1.79
N ALA A 40 -7.91 21.90 1.10
CA ALA A 40 -6.82 21.70 0.14
C ALA A 40 -6.87 22.73 -0.99
N LEU A 41 -8.05 23.05 -1.51
CA LEU A 41 -8.24 24.07 -2.54
C LEU A 41 -7.85 25.46 -2.04
N LYS A 42 -8.23 25.82 -0.81
CA LYS A 42 -7.91 27.13 -0.20
C LYS A 42 -6.46 27.25 0.26
N SER A 43 -5.77 26.13 0.49
CA SER A 43 -4.40 26.10 1.01
C SER A 43 -3.34 26.63 0.05
N GLY A 44 -3.62 26.65 -1.26
CA GLY A 44 -2.63 26.99 -2.29
C GLY A 44 -1.52 25.94 -2.49
N ARG A 45 -1.56 24.79 -1.81
CA ARG A 45 -0.51 23.75 -1.85
C ARG A 45 -0.52 22.88 -3.11
N PHE A 46 -1.52 23.03 -3.97
CA PHE A 46 -1.69 22.24 -5.19
C PHE A 46 -1.80 23.12 -6.45
N PRO A 47 -0.82 24.02 -6.72
CA PRO A 47 -0.94 25.04 -7.77
C PRO A 47 -1.03 24.46 -9.19
N GLU A 48 -0.47 23.27 -9.42
CA GLU A 48 -0.47 22.59 -10.71
C GLU A 48 -1.70 21.69 -10.93
N ILE A 49 -2.58 21.58 -9.93
CA ILE A 49 -3.72 20.67 -9.95
C ILE A 49 -5.02 21.48 -10.04
N THR A 50 -5.79 21.25 -11.10
CA THR A 50 -7.10 21.88 -11.24
C THR A 50 -8.04 21.50 -10.09
N ALA A 51 -8.97 22.38 -9.72
CA ALA A 51 -9.93 22.12 -8.63
C ALA A 51 -10.71 20.81 -8.81
N ARG A 52 -11.09 20.48 -10.06
CA ARG A 52 -11.74 19.20 -10.41
C ARG A 52 -10.81 18.02 -10.16
N ARG A 53 -9.54 18.10 -10.59
CA ARG A 53 -8.56 17.02 -10.40
C ARG A 53 -8.28 16.80 -8.92
N LEU A 54 -8.14 17.88 -8.14
CA LEU A 54 -7.95 17.80 -6.69
C LEU A 54 -9.14 17.12 -6.00
N ARG A 55 -10.38 17.43 -6.41
CA ARG A 55 -11.57 16.73 -5.91
C ARG A 55 -11.46 15.22 -6.14
N ASN A 56 -11.14 14.79 -7.36
CA ASN A 56 -10.99 13.37 -7.69
C ASN A 56 -9.86 12.71 -6.87
N ILE A 57 -8.73 13.40 -6.69
CA ILE A 57 -7.64 12.90 -5.84
C ILE A 57 -8.14 12.66 -4.42
N VAL A 58 -8.87 13.61 -3.83
CA VAL A 58 -9.39 13.48 -2.47
C VAL A 58 -10.44 12.38 -2.37
N SER A 59 -11.46 12.37 -3.24
CA SER A 59 -12.60 11.47 -3.13
C SER A 59 -12.35 10.06 -3.67
N GLU A 60 -11.53 9.91 -4.70
CA GLU A 60 -11.31 8.62 -5.38
C GLU A 60 -9.96 7.98 -5.03
N CYS A 61 -9.02 8.72 -4.43
CA CYS A 61 -7.72 8.18 -4.01
C CYS A 61 -7.50 8.28 -2.50
N PHE A 62 -7.43 9.49 -1.96
CA PHE A 62 -7.05 9.69 -0.55
C PHE A 62 -8.08 9.07 0.41
N ALA A 63 -9.36 9.43 0.27
CA ALA A 63 -10.43 8.96 1.15
C ALA A 63 -10.55 7.42 1.19
N PRO A 64 -10.68 6.68 0.07
CA PRO A 64 -10.81 5.23 0.12
C PRO A 64 -9.55 4.51 0.61
N ARG A 65 -8.38 5.15 0.57
CA ARG A 65 -7.12 4.56 1.05
C ARG A 65 -6.92 4.79 2.56
N TYR A 66 -7.24 6.00 3.04
CA TYR A 66 -6.77 6.46 4.35
C TYR A 66 -7.87 6.92 5.32
N LEU A 67 -9.09 7.18 4.83
CA LEU A 67 -10.25 7.55 5.65
C LEU A 67 -11.14 6.35 5.98
N THR A 68 -10.57 5.15 5.96
CA THR A 68 -11.18 3.91 6.44
C THR A 68 -11.00 3.79 7.94
N ALA A 69 -11.79 2.93 8.61
CA ALA A 69 -11.74 2.75 10.07
C ALA A 69 -11.67 4.10 10.81
N ASP A 70 -12.65 4.98 10.53
CA ASP A 70 -12.77 6.32 11.11
C ASP A 70 -11.53 7.24 10.93
N GLY A 71 -10.67 6.94 9.95
CA GLY A 71 -9.49 7.73 9.62
C GLY A 71 -8.22 7.31 10.36
N GLU A 72 -8.22 6.16 11.03
CA GLU A 72 -7.03 5.61 11.71
C GLU A 72 -5.78 5.56 10.79
N PRO A 73 -5.84 5.07 9.54
CA PRO A 73 -4.67 5.09 8.67
C PRO A 73 -4.14 6.51 8.39
N ALA A 74 -5.04 7.48 8.16
CA ALA A 74 -4.65 8.87 7.96
C ALA A 74 -4.00 9.46 9.22
N LEU A 75 -4.52 9.14 10.41
CA LEU A 75 -3.95 9.57 11.68
C LEU A 75 -2.52 9.04 11.87
N HIS A 76 -2.32 7.74 11.70
CA HIS A 76 -1.02 7.10 11.83
C HIS A 76 -0.02 7.63 10.79
N LEU A 77 -0.42 7.67 9.52
CA LEU A 77 0.46 8.15 8.45
C LEU A 77 0.78 9.63 8.60
N LYS A 78 -0.14 10.46 9.09
CA LYS A 78 0.14 11.87 9.38
C LYS A 78 1.27 11.99 10.40
N LYS A 79 1.17 11.28 11.53
CA LYS A 79 2.18 11.26 12.60
C LYS A 79 3.53 10.77 12.07
N LEU A 80 3.53 9.67 11.34
CA LEU A 80 4.75 9.07 10.78
C LEU A 80 5.36 9.89 9.62
N SER A 81 4.56 10.62 8.85
CA SER A 81 5.04 11.36 7.67
C SER A 81 5.96 12.55 8.00
N ALA A 82 5.93 13.02 9.24
CA ALA A 82 6.81 14.07 9.74
C ALA A 82 8.22 13.56 10.05
N GLU A 83 8.33 12.32 10.55
CA GLU A 83 9.57 11.78 11.13
C GLU A 83 10.23 10.71 10.26
N LEU A 84 9.44 9.93 9.50
CA LEU A 84 9.97 8.82 8.72
C LEU A 84 10.63 9.28 7.40
N PRO A 85 11.68 8.56 6.96
CA PRO A 85 12.20 8.70 5.61
C PRO A 85 11.10 8.45 4.56
N ALA A 86 11.14 9.19 3.46
CA ALA A 86 10.18 9.05 2.38
C ALA A 86 10.08 7.60 1.85
N SER A 87 11.20 6.87 1.82
CA SER A 87 11.24 5.47 1.38
C SER A 87 10.41 4.53 2.26
N GLU A 88 10.29 4.80 3.57
CA GLU A 88 9.49 3.97 4.48
C GLU A 88 8.01 4.36 4.41
N LEU A 89 7.72 5.66 4.37
CA LEU A 89 6.36 6.16 4.22
C LEU A 89 5.69 5.63 2.94
N VAL A 90 6.45 5.55 1.85
CA VAL A 90 6.01 5.00 0.55
C VAL A 90 5.59 3.53 0.68
N GLN A 91 6.25 2.73 1.50
CA GLN A 91 5.86 1.33 1.74
C GLN A 91 4.54 1.21 2.51
N LEU A 92 4.32 2.08 3.50
CA LEU A 92 3.03 2.13 4.21
C LEU A 92 1.90 2.55 3.25
N MET A 93 2.14 3.58 2.43
CA MET A 93 1.16 4.01 1.41
C MET A 93 0.87 2.92 0.37
N LEU A 94 1.85 2.09 0.03
CA LEU A 94 1.68 0.95 -0.87
C LEU A 94 0.67 -0.07 -0.30
N ILE A 95 0.77 -0.39 0.99
CA ILE A 95 -0.15 -1.32 1.67
C ILE A 95 -1.58 -0.81 1.55
N PHE A 96 -1.85 0.42 1.97
CA PHE A 96 -3.20 1.00 1.93
C PHE A 96 -3.73 1.17 0.50
N THR A 97 -2.86 1.51 -0.45
CA THR A 97 -3.26 1.61 -1.86
C THR A 97 -3.61 0.26 -2.45
N SER A 98 -2.87 -0.80 -2.11
CA SER A 98 -3.14 -2.17 -2.54
C SER A 98 -4.41 -2.75 -1.91
N ARG A 99 -4.69 -2.41 -0.64
CA ARG A 99 -5.96 -2.76 0.03
C ARG A 99 -7.16 -2.07 -0.61
N ALA A 100 -7.03 -0.80 -0.97
CA ALA A 100 -8.08 -0.04 -1.66
C ALA A 100 -8.24 -0.42 -3.14
N ASN A 101 -7.21 -0.99 -3.77
CA ASN A 101 -7.20 -1.37 -5.18
C ASN A 101 -6.72 -2.83 -5.32
N PRO A 102 -7.63 -3.83 -5.19
CA PRO A 102 -7.26 -5.25 -5.23
C PRO A 102 -6.45 -5.64 -6.47
N ILE A 103 -6.77 -5.03 -7.63
CA ILE A 103 -6.04 -5.27 -8.88
C ILE A 103 -4.55 -4.90 -8.79
N LEU A 104 -4.19 -3.86 -8.04
CA LEU A 104 -2.79 -3.49 -7.82
C LEU A 104 -2.09 -4.52 -6.92
N GLY A 105 -2.73 -4.85 -5.79
CA GLY A 105 -2.15 -5.82 -4.86
C GLY A 105 -1.95 -7.20 -5.50
N ASP A 106 -2.93 -7.66 -6.28
CA ASP A 106 -2.86 -8.93 -7.01
C ASP A 106 -1.80 -8.87 -8.12
N PHE A 107 -1.69 -7.76 -8.85
CA PHE A 107 -0.62 -7.59 -9.84
C PHE A 107 0.78 -7.67 -9.21
N ILE A 108 0.97 -7.04 -8.04
CA ILE A 108 2.26 -7.09 -7.34
C ILE A 108 2.57 -8.52 -6.88
N ARG A 109 1.60 -9.17 -6.23
CA ARG A 109 1.74 -10.54 -5.71
C ARG A 109 1.98 -11.57 -6.81
N ASP A 110 1.22 -11.50 -7.89
CA ASP A 110 1.15 -12.59 -8.88
C ASP A 110 2.07 -12.35 -10.09
N VAL A 111 2.39 -11.09 -10.42
CA VAL A 111 3.18 -10.74 -11.62
C VAL A 111 4.53 -10.18 -11.25
N TYR A 112 4.58 -9.12 -10.43
CA TYR A 112 5.85 -8.47 -10.10
C TYR A 112 6.82 -9.44 -9.42
N TRP A 113 6.37 -10.11 -8.36
CA TRP A 113 7.22 -11.06 -7.63
C TRP A 113 7.56 -12.31 -8.45
N ALA A 114 6.64 -12.80 -9.28
CA ALA A 114 6.93 -13.91 -10.20
C ALA A 114 8.02 -13.54 -11.22
N ARG A 115 7.97 -12.31 -11.77
CA ARG A 115 9.01 -11.80 -12.68
C ARG A 115 10.34 -11.63 -11.96
N TYR A 116 10.33 -11.07 -10.75
CA TYR A 116 11.54 -10.90 -9.94
C TYR A 116 12.19 -12.25 -9.59
N ALA A 117 11.41 -13.21 -9.08
CA ALA A 117 11.90 -14.54 -8.72
C ALA A 117 12.38 -15.34 -9.94
N GLY A 118 11.77 -15.11 -11.12
CA GLY A 118 12.21 -15.68 -12.39
C GLY A 118 13.52 -15.08 -12.95
N GLY A 119 14.14 -14.11 -12.26
CA GLY A 119 15.39 -13.47 -12.68
C GLY A 119 15.24 -12.43 -13.78
N TYR A 120 14.01 -12.09 -14.16
CA TYR A 120 13.75 -11.03 -15.14
C TYR A 120 14.19 -9.68 -14.60
N GLN A 121 14.73 -8.83 -15.47
CA GLN A 121 15.19 -7.50 -15.10
C GLN A 121 14.11 -6.42 -15.24
N GLU A 122 12.96 -6.76 -15.84
CA GLU A 122 11.93 -5.81 -16.21
C GLU A 122 10.51 -6.40 -16.13
N VAL A 123 9.54 -5.51 -15.95
CA VAL A 123 8.11 -5.77 -16.10
C VAL A 123 7.58 -4.92 -17.24
N SER A 124 6.97 -5.56 -18.23
CA SER A 124 6.45 -4.93 -19.43
C SER A 124 4.97 -4.57 -19.32
N SER A 125 4.51 -3.71 -20.24
CA SER A 125 3.09 -3.41 -20.39
C SER A 125 2.29 -4.62 -20.86
N ASP A 126 2.93 -5.56 -21.57
CA ASP A 126 2.31 -6.81 -22.02
C ASP A 126 2.09 -7.76 -20.85
N ASP A 127 3.03 -7.84 -19.89
CA ASP A 127 2.84 -8.60 -18.64
C ASP A 127 1.60 -8.09 -17.88
N ALA A 128 1.48 -6.76 -17.76
CA ALA A 128 0.34 -6.11 -17.10
C ALA A 128 -0.97 -6.29 -17.89
N ARG A 129 -0.93 -6.20 -19.22
CA ARG A 129 -2.10 -6.45 -20.08
C ARG A 129 -2.59 -7.89 -19.97
N ALA A 130 -1.70 -8.87 -20.07
CA ALA A 130 -2.05 -10.27 -19.93
C ALA A 130 -2.68 -10.56 -18.56
N PHE A 131 -2.18 -9.93 -17.49
CA PHE A 131 -2.78 -10.02 -16.16
C PHE A 131 -4.20 -9.42 -16.11
N VAL A 132 -4.41 -8.24 -16.69
CA VAL A 132 -5.72 -7.58 -16.73
C VAL A 132 -6.73 -8.40 -17.54
N GLU A 133 -6.32 -8.90 -18.71
CA GLU A 133 -7.16 -9.76 -19.57
C GLU A 133 -7.57 -11.04 -18.83
N ARG A 134 -6.63 -11.75 -18.20
CA ARG A 134 -6.95 -12.91 -17.36
C ARG A 134 -7.92 -12.57 -16.23
N GLY A 135 -7.71 -11.45 -15.53
CA GLY A 135 -8.62 -11.02 -14.47
C GLY A 135 -10.05 -10.75 -14.97
N ILE A 136 -10.21 -10.25 -16.20
CA ILE A 136 -11.52 -10.08 -16.82
C ILE A 136 -12.15 -11.45 -17.14
N ASP A 137 -11.38 -12.37 -17.72
CA ASP A 137 -11.84 -13.70 -18.09
C ASP A 137 -12.19 -14.56 -16.85
N ASP A 138 -11.47 -14.37 -15.74
CA ASP A 138 -11.73 -14.98 -14.43
C ASP A 138 -12.92 -14.34 -13.68
N GLY A 139 -13.59 -13.35 -14.28
CA GLY A 139 -14.74 -12.68 -13.67
C GLY A 139 -14.39 -11.75 -12.50
N LYS A 140 -13.13 -11.32 -12.35
CA LYS A 140 -12.72 -10.40 -11.28
C LYS A 140 -13.21 -8.96 -11.50
N THR A 141 -13.75 -8.62 -12.68
CA THR A 141 -14.36 -7.31 -12.96
C THR A 141 -15.88 -7.40 -12.97
N SER A 142 -16.57 -6.33 -12.54
CA SER A 142 -18.05 -6.27 -12.57
C SER A 142 -18.64 -6.18 -13.97
N LYS A 143 -17.83 -5.71 -14.94
CA LYS A 143 -18.16 -5.60 -16.36
C LYS A 143 -16.91 -5.88 -17.19
N ARG A 144 -17.10 -6.37 -18.41
CA ARG A 144 -16.02 -6.47 -19.38
C ARG A 144 -15.51 -5.08 -19.75
N TRP A 145 -14.20 -4.90 -19.81
CA TRP A 145 -13.56 -3.63 -20.19
C TRP A 145 -13.26 -3.56 -21.68
N SER A 146 -13.27 -2.35 -22.23
CA SER A 146 -12.81 -2.09 -23.60
C SER A 146 -11.28 -2.21 -23.71
N GLU A 147 -10.77 -2.47 -24.91
CA GLU A 147 -9.31 -2.52 -25.18
C GLU A 147 -8.59 -1.24 -24.72
N SER A 148 -9.20 -0.08 -24.94
CA SER A 148 -8.68 1.21 -24.48
C SER A 148 -8.61 1.33 -22.95
N THR A 149 -9.51 0.66 -22.22
CA THR A 149 -9.52 0.63 -20.76
C THR A 149 -8.50 -0.36 -20.24
N ILE A 150 -8.40 -1.56 -20.84
CA ILE A 150 -7.37 -2.55 -20.54
C ILE A 150 -5.99 -1.90 -20.66
N ARG A 151 -5.66 -1.31 -21.82
CA ARG A 151 -4.38 -0.64 -22.05
C ARG A 151 -4.06 0.43 -21.01
N ARG A 152 -5.04 1.23 -20.61
CA ARG A 152 -4.86 2.28 -19.58
C ARG A 152 -4.60 1.68 -18.21
N VAL A 153 -5.41 0.72 -17.78
CA VAL A 153 -5.24 0.05 -16.48
C VAL A 153 -3.88 -0.64 -16.39
N SER A 154 -3.44 -1.33 -17.45
CA SER A 154 -2.11 -1.93 -17.51
C SER A 154 -0.98 -0.91 -17.31
N ALA A 155 -1.07 0.24 -17.98
CA ALA A 155 -0.10 1.32 -17.81
C ALA A 155 -0.12 1.90 -16.39
N TYR A 156 -1.30 1.97 -15.76
CA TYR A 156 -1.46 2.44 -14.39
C TYR A 156 -0.90 1.47 -13.36
N LEU A 157 -0.98 0.15 -13.58
CA LEU A 157 -0.37 -0.84 -12.68
C LEU A 157 1.15 -0.66 -12.62
N THR A 158 1.81 -0.59 -13.78
CA THR A 158 3.27 -0.41 -13.83
C THR A 158 3.69 0.99 -13.38
N GLY A 159 2.91 2.02 -13.71
CA GLY A 159 3.13 3.39 -13.22
C GLY A 159 3.05 3.49 -11.70
N CYS A 160 2.04 2.85 -11.09
CA CYS A 160 1.87 2.84 -9.64
C CYS A 160 3.00 2.07 -8.93
N CYS A 161 3.46 0.94 -9.50
CA CYS A 161 4.65 0.24 -9.02
C CYS A 161 5.90 1.14 -9.07
N ALA A 162 6.02 2.00 -10.08
CA ALA A 162 7.12 2.95 -10.17
C ALA A 162 7.02 4.11 -9.17
N ASP A 163 5.80 4.59 -8.88
CA ASP A 163 5.56 5.59 -7.84
C ASP A 163 6.00 5.07 -6.46
N TYR A 164 5.74 3.79 -6.19
CA TYR A 164 6.11 3.11 -4.95
C TYR A 164 7.54 2.53 -4.91
N GLY A 165 8.32 2.70 -5.97
CA GLY A 165 9.74 2.31 -6.01
C GLY A 165 10.01 0.83 -6.28
N LEU A 166 9.00 0.05 -6.71
CA LEU A 166 9.19 -1.32 -7.18
C LEU A 166 9.80 -1.38 -8.59
N LEU A 167 9.45 -0.40 -9.42
CA LEU A 167 9.90 -0.28 -10.81
C LEU A 167 10.56 1.08 -11.07
N GLU A 168 11.38 1.19 -12.11
CA GLU A 168 11.97 2.47 -12.49
C GLU A 168 10.91 3.50 -12.93
N ARG A 169 11.21 4.77 -12.64
CA ARG A 169 10.35 5.91 -12.97
C ARG A 169 10.41 6.28 -14.46
N GLY A 170 9.43 7.08 -14.89
CA GLY A 170 9.31 7.60 -16.26
C GLY A 170 8.20 6.94 -17.07
N LEU A 171 7.88 7.48 -18.26
CA LEU A 171 6.91 6.88 -19.17
C LEU A 171 7.61 5.82 -20.02
N ARG A 172 7.36 4.54 -19.76
CA ARG A 172 8.01 3.42 -20.46
C ARG A 172 7.02 2.28 -20.69
N SER A 173 7.15 1.61 -21.83
CA SER A 173 6.42 0.37 -22.13
C SER A 173 6.99 -0.83 -21.35
N SER A 174 8.26 -0.78 -20.98
CA SER A 174 8.92 -1.74 -20.10
C SER A 174 9.71 -1.00 -19.03
N ARG A 175 9.63 -1.44 -17.78
CA ARG A 175 10.29 -0.80 -16.65
C ARG A 175 11.22 -1.80 -15.97
N ARG A 176 12.47 -1.39 -15.74
CA ARG A 176 13.42 -2.14 -14.92
C ARG A 176 12.89 -2.35 -13.50
N ILE A 177 13.07 -3.56 -12.97
CA ILE A 177 12.78 -3.90 -11.59
C ILE A 177 13.85 -3.31 -10.67
N LEU A 178 13.42 -2.64 -9.60
CA LEU A 178 14.30 -2.09 -8.59
C LEU A 178 14.38 -3.00 -7.37
N PRO A 179 15.51 -3.04 -6.65
CA PRO A 179 15.58 -3.71 -5.36
C PRO A 179 14.54 -3.12 -4.40
N PHE A 180 13.61 -3.95 -3.94
CA PHE A 180 12.55 -3.56 -3.03
C PHE A 180 12.53 -4.52 -1.84
N ARG A 181 12.79 -3.99 -0.64
CA ARG A 181 12.81 -4.75 0.61
C ARG A 181 11.97 -4.03 1.64
N ILE A 182 11.18 -4.78 2.40
CA ILE A 182 10.43 -4.21 3.52
C ILE A 182 11.38 -3.55 4.52
N SER A 183 11.00 -2.38 5.04
CA SER A 183 11.72 -1.76 6.15
C SER A 183 11.25 -2.32 7.49
N ALA A 184 12.10 -2.28 8.51
CA ALA A 184 11.71 -2.72 9.86
C ALA A 184 10.51 -1.91 10.39
N THR A 185 10.43 -0.62 10.06
CA THR A 185 9.28 0.24 10.39
C THR A 185 7.99 -0.26 9.77
N THR A 186 8.03 -0.64 8.49
CA THR A 186 6.87 -1.19 7.78
C THR A 186 6.48 -2.56 8.34
N SER A 187 7.46 -3.43 8.62
CA SER A 187 7.21 -4.71 9.26
C SER A 187 6.55 -4.54 10.64
N ALA A 188 7.06 -3.63 11.47
CA ALA A 188 6.49 -3.34 12.78
C ALA A 188 5.05 -2.81 12.66
N TYR A 189 4.85 -1.81 11.81
CA TYR A 189 3.54 -1.22 11.57
C TYR A 189 2.53 -2.26 11.12
N LEU A 190 2.87 -3.07 10.12
CA LEU A 190 1.96 -4.09 9.58
C LEU A 190 1.65 -5.17 10.62
N ALA A 191 2.65 -5.66 11.35
CA ALA A 191 2.45 -6.68 12.38
C ALA A 191 1.48 -6.21 13.48
N TYR A 192 1.69 -5.01 14.01
CA TYR A 192 0.84 -4.44 15.05
C TYR A 192 -0.55 -4.04 14.53
N GLU A 193 -0.65 -3.49 13.31
CA GLU A 193 -1.96 -3.14 12.72
C GLU A 193 -2.82 -4.39 12.53
N LEU A 194 -2.23 -5.50 12.09
CA LEU A 194 -2.94 -6.78 11.99
C LEU A 194 -3.33 -7.33 13.37
N HIS A 195 -2.44 -7.20 14.37
CA HIS A 195 -2.72 -7.59 15.75
C HIS A 195 -3.91 -6.83 16.35
N PHE A 196 -3.90 -5.50 16.27
CA PHE A 196 -4.97 -4.67 16.82
C PHE A 196 -6.29 -4.80 16.05
N ARG A 197 -6.25 -5.31 14.82
CA ARG A 197 -7.45 -5.76 14.09
C ARG A 197 -7.99 -7.13 14.54
N GLY A 198 -7.38 -7.73 15.57
CA GLY A 198 -7.81 -8.99 16.17
C GLY A 198 -7.35 -10.24 15.41
N ILE A 199 -6.37 -10.11 14.50
CA ILE A 199 -5.82 -11.26 13.79
C ILE A 199 -4.87 -12.01 14.74
N GLY A 200 -5.10 -13.31 14.91
CA GLY A 200 -4.27 -14.15 15.78
C GLY A 200 -2.85 -14.30 15.25
N ASP A 201 -1.88 -14.49 16.15
CA ASP A 201 -0.43 -14.50 15.85
C ASP A 201 -0.05 -15.38 14.64
N ASN A 202 -0.55 -16.61 14.56
CA ASN A 202 -0.27 -17.49 13.41
C ASN A 202 -0.87 -16.98 12.10
N ALA A 203 -2.04 -16.34 12.14
CA ALA A 203 -2.68 -15.76 10.97
C ALA A 203 -1.98 -14.48 10.51
N ILE A 204 -1.39 -13.70 11.43
CA ILE A 204 -0.55 -12.54 11.07
C ILE A 204 0.59 -12.97 10.15
N LEU A 205 1.29 -14.05 10.48
CA LEU A 205 2.42 -14.54 9.67
C LEU A 205 2.01 -15.05 8.28
N ASN A 206 0.72 -15.33 8.06
CA ASN A 206 0.20 -15.81 6.79
C ASN A 206 -0.61 -14.74 6.03
N HIS A 207 -0.65 -13.51 6.54
CA HIS A 207 -1.47 -12.45 5.95
C HIS A 207 -0.94 -12.03 4.58
N ASP A 208 -1.84 -11.87 3.59
CA ASP A 208 -1.45 -11.61 2.20
C ASP A 208 -0.75 -10.25 1.98
N ASP A 209 -0.87 -9.31 2.92
CA ASP A 209 -0.16 -8.02 2.82
C ASP A 209 1.37 -8.18 2.88
N TRP A 210 1.89 -9.22 3.54
CA TRP A 210 3.32 -9.52 3.54
C TRP A 210 3.84 -9.85 2.14
N LYS A 211 3.02 -10.50 1.32
CA LYS A 211 3.35 -10.85 -0.07
C LYS A 211 3.43 -9.63 -0.99
N LEU A 212 2.94 -8.45 -0.57
CA LEU A 212 3.26 -7.20 -1.29
C LEU A 212 4.76 -6.93 -1.31
N PHE A 213 5.50 -7.46 -0.33
CA PHE A 213 6.95 -7.36 -0.19
C PHE A 213 7.68 -8.65 -0.57
N GLY A 214 6.98 -9.62 -1.17
CA GLY A 214 7.56 -10.89 -1.61
C GLY A 214 7.90 -11.83 -0.46
N LEU A 215 7.31 -11.60 0.72
CA LEU A 215 7.57 -12.40 1.92
C LEU A 215 6.55 -13.53 2.03
N GLU A 216 7.06 -14.75 2.11
CA GLU A 216 6.28 -15.91 2.51
C GLU A 216 6.35 -16.08 4.04
N ARG A 217 5.58 -17.04 4.58
CA ARG A 217 5.44 -17.26 6.02
C ARG A 217 6.77 -17.26 6.79
N ASP A 218 7.77 -17.99 6.27
CA ASP A 218 9.06 -18.14 6.93
C ASP A 218 9.87 -16.83 6.89
N ASP A 219 9.77 -16.06 5.79
CA ASP A 219 10.38 -14.74 5.71
C ASP A 219 9.74 -13.78 6.72
N VAL A 220 8.41 -13.84 6.89
CA VAL A 220 7.70 -13.05 7.90
C VAL A 220 8.14 -13.43 9.31
N LEU A 221 8.33 -14.72 9.58
CA LEU A 221 8.86 -15.17 10.87
C LEU A 221 10.26 -14.58 11.15
N GLU A 222 11.14 -14.54 10.15
CA GLU A 222 12.45 -13.92 10.27
C GLU A 222 12.37 -12.40 10.49
N GLU A 223 11.45 -11.71 9.81
CA GLU A 223 11.19 -10.29 10.07
C GLU A 223 10.66 -10.06 11.49
N MET A 224 9.75 -10.91 11.99
CA MET A 224 9.25 -10.83 13.37
C MET A 224 10.37 -11.08 14.39
N LYS A 225 11.30 -12.02 14.13
CA LYS A 225 12.50 -12.21 14.97
C LYS A 225 13.36 -10.95 14.99
N ARG A 226 13.55 -10.27 13.85
CA ARG A 226 14.28 -8.99 13.79
C ARG A 226 13.58 -7.88 14.59
N LEU A 227 12.26 -7.80 14.55
CA LEU A 227 11.50 -6.89 15.40
C LEU A 227 11.70 -7.20 16.89
N SER A 228 11.81 -8.49 17.24
CA SER A 228 12.08 -8.90 18.61
C SER A 228 13.48 -8.49 19.08
N LEU A 229 14.49 -8.60 18.22
CA LEU A 229 15.85 -8.09 18.49
C LEU A 229 15.89 -6.58 18.70
N LYS A 230 15.01 -5.82 18.04
CA LYS A 230 14.81 -4.38 18.28
C LYS A 230 14.00 -4.08 19.53
N GLY A 231 13.57 -5.11 20.26
CA GLY A 231 12.78 -4.97 21.46
C GLY A 231 11.38 -4.42 21.19
N LEU A 232 10.83 -4.56 19.98
CA LEU A 232 9.45 -4.15 19.69
C LEU A 232 8.44 -5.23 20.07
N ILE A 233 8.81 -6.50 19.96
CA ILE A 233 7.95 -7.64 20.32
C ILE A 233 8.76 -8.73 21.05
N ILE A 234 8.07 -9.70 21.62
CA ILE A 234 8.66 -10.95 22.12
C ILE A 234 8.05 -12.08 21.29
N ILE A 235 8.84 -12.78 20.49
CA ILE A 235 8.34 -13.89 19.68
C ILE A 235 8.85 -15.23 20.20
N GLN A 236 7.94 -16.20 20.27
CA GLN A 236 8.22 -17.58 20.60
C GLN A 236 7.63 -18.46 19.50
N SER A 237 8.45 -19.34 18.92
CA SER A 237 8.04 -20.27 17.88
C SER A 237 8.42 -21.70 18.25
N ALA A 238 7.47 -22.63 18.20
CA ALA A 238 7.69 -24.05 18.40
C ALA A 238 6.88 -24.84 17.35
N GLY A 239 7.58 -25.49 16.41
CA GLY A 239 6.94 -26.07 15.23
C GLY A 239 6.15 -25.01 14.46
N ASP A 240 4.88 -25.32 14.15
CA ASP A 240 3.99 -24.40 13.43
C ASP A 240 3.33 -23.35 14.32
N VAL A 241 3.51 -23.43 15.65
CA VAL A 241 2.87 -22.53 16.60
C VAL A 241 3.77 -21.34 16.90
N VAL A 242 3.27 -20.14 16.61
CA VAL A 242 3.88 -18.87 17.00
C VAL A 242 3.02 -18.16 18.04
N ARG A 243 3.68 -17.60 19.06
CA ARG A 243 3.10 -16.68 20.03
C ARG A 243 3.89 -15.38 20.05
N VAL A 244 3.19 -14.27 20.03
CA VAL A 244 3.77 -12.92 20.04
C VAL A 244 3.29 -12.18 21.30
N GLY A 245 4.27 -11.73 22.09
CA GLY A 245 4.08 -10.74 23.13
C GLY A 245 4.26 -9.35 22.55
N TRP A 246 3.17 -8.58 22.53
CA TRP A 246 3.12 -7.21 22.02
C TRP A 246 3.45 -6.24 23.16
N LYS A 247 4.36 -5.29 22.91
CA LYS A 247 4.81 -4.35 23.94
C LYS A 247 4.00 -3.07 23.97
N GLN A 248 3.57 -2.59 22.80
CA GLN A 248 2.72 -1.41 22.68
C GLN A 248 1.26 -1.81 22.88
N HIS A 249 0.49 -0.92 23.52
CA HIS A 249 -0.91 -1.15 23.87
C HIS A 249 -1.89 -0.75 22.77
N ASP A 250 -1.48 0.15 21.87
CA ASP A 250 -2.25 0.59 20.72
C ASP A 250 -1.32 1.04 19.57
N MET A 251 -1.94 1.40 18.43
CA MET A 251 -1.21 1.91 17.27
C MET A 251 -0.62 3.30 17.49
N GLU A 252 -1.16 4.10 18.40
CA GLU A 252 -0.67 5.45 18.67
C GLU A 252 0.69 5.40 19.36
N GLU A 253 0.82 4.54 20.38
CA GLU A 253 2.07 4.26 21.10
C GLU A 253 3.11 3.66 20.15
N LEU A 254 2.71 2.73 19.28
CA LEU A 254 3.61 2.23 18.25
C LEU A 254 4.12 3.34 17.34
N CYS A 255 3.24 4.21 16.85
CA CYS A 255 3.66 5.31 16.00
C CYS A 255 4.62 6.27 16.74
N ASP A 256 4.45 6.48 18.05
CA ASP A 256 5.42 7.24 18.86
C ASP A 256 6.79 6.59 18.95
N VAL A 257 6.83 5.26 19.07
CA VAL A 257 8.10 4.50 19.10
C VAL A 257 8.77 4.57 17.72
N LEU A 258 8.02 4.30 16.64
CA LEU A 258 8.56 4.31 15.28
C LEU A 258 9.03 5.71 14.84
N ALA A 259 8.37 6.77 15.30
CA ALA A 259 8.76 8.16 15.04
C ALA A 259 10.10 8.56 15.69
N LYS A 260 10.51 7.89 16.77
CA LYS A 260 11.74 8.24 17.52
C LYS A 260 13.00 7.53 17.02
N GLY A 261 12.86 6.51 16.16
CA GLY A 261 13.95 5.71 15.59
C GLY A 261 14.35 4.51 16.45
#